data_AF-Q8ABT3-F1
#
_entry.id   AF-Q8ABT3-F1
#
_cell.length_a   1.000
_cell.length_b   1.000
_cell.length_c   1.000
_cell.angle_alpha   90.00
_cell.angle_beta   90.00
_cell.angle_gamma   90.00
#
_symmetry.space_group_name_H-M   'P 1'
#
loop_
_entity.id
_entity.type
_entity.pdbx_description
1 polymer ?
#
loop_
_entity_poly.entity_id
_entity_poly.type
_entity_poly.pdbx_seq_one_letter_code
_entity_poly.pdbx_strand_id
1 'polypeptide(L)'
;MLWQSYIFVLTFPNQTVLFPQRIDENIASNDPVRIVNTVVDNLNLDNFKKLYKATGRCPYHPKMMLKVIIYSYMNNIYSCRKIEKLLLCDIHYIWLSANEHPDFTTINRFRNRAKEEINTVFTQLVLVLADKGFISLDVEHIYGSKIEFRANKYTFVWRKTVEKNRTKLMDKIRILLE
;
A
#
# COMPACT_ATOMS: atom_id res chain seq x y z
N MET A 1 36.75 -42.52 -6.74
CA MET A 1 35.61 -41.62 -6.96
C MET A 1 34.91 -41.44 -5.62
N LEU A 2 35.28 -40.41 -4.86
CA LEU A 2 34.75 -40.15 -3.52
C LEU A 2 33.41 -39.42 -3.67
N TRP A 3 32.32 -40.13 -3.44
CA TRP A 3 31.00 -39.53 -3.33
C TRP A 3 30.94 -38.78 -1.99
N GLN A 4 30.89 -37.45 -2.03
CA GLN A 4 30.59 -36.63 -0.87
C GLN A 4 29.17 -36.94 -0.40
N SER A 5 29.04 -37.57 0.75
CA SER A 5 27.76 -37.83 1.40
C SER A 5 27.20 -36.51 1.93
N TYR A 6 26.15 -35.98 1.29
CA TYR A 6 25.45 -34.82 1.79
C TYR A 6 24.59 -35.20 3.00
N ILE A 7 24.74 -34.48 4.11
CA ILE A 7 23.85 -34.57 5.27
C ILE A 7 22.79 -33.47 5.10
N PHE A 8 21.54 -33.87 4.91
CA PHE A 8 20.42 -32.94 4.82
C PHE A 8 19.86 -32.63 6.21
N VAL A 9 19.38 -31.40 6.40
CA VAL A 9 18.62 -31.02 7.59
C VAL A 9 17.26 -31.74 7.56
N LEU A 10 16.87 -32.36 8.67
CA LEU A 10 15.58 -33.03 8.81
C LEU A 10 14.43 -32.03 8.80
N THR A 11 13.38 -32.30 8.03
CA THR A 11 12.20 -31.46 7.92
C THR A 11 10.99 -32.11 8.60
N PHE A 12 10.41 -31.44 9.59
CA PHE A 12 9.22 -31.89 10.31
C PHE A 12 8.09 -30.87 10.14
N PRO A 13 7.21 -31.02 9.13
CA PRO A 13 6.21 -30.01 8.82
C PRO A 13 5.12 -29.83 9.90
N ASN A 14 4.90 -30.85 10.74
CA ASN A 14 3.83 -30.86 11.75
C ASN A 14 4.36 -30.67 13.19
N GLN A 15 5.49 -29.97 13.35
CA GLN A 15 6.06 -29.71 14.67
C GLN A 15 5.20 -28.71 15.46
N THR A 16 4.72 -29.11 16.64
CA THR A 16 3.99 -28.23 17.56
C THR A 16 4.97 -27.43 18.40
N VAL A 17 4.77 -26.10 18.46
CA VAL A 17 5.53 -25.20 19.35
C VAL A 17 4.64 -24.85 20.56
N LEU A 18 5.22 -24.87 21.77
CA LEU A 18 4.49 -24.63 23.03
C LEU A 18 3.93 -23.20 23.15
N PHE A 19 4.67 -22.21 22.64
CA PHE A 19 4.25 -20.81 22.59
C PHE A 19 4.45 -20.24 21.18
N PRO A 20 3.57 -19.34 20.72
CA PRO A 20 3.81 -18.60 19.48
C PRO A 20 5.13 -17.83 19.59
N GLN A 21 5.99 -17.95 18.57
CA GLN A 21 7.18 -17.11 18.48
C GLN A 21 6.79 -15.65 18.35
N ARG A 22 7.64 -14.76 18.85
CA ARG A 22 7.42 -13.33 18.67
C ARG A 22 7.60 -12.97 17.21
N ILE A 23 6.55 -12.43 16.60
CA ILE A 23 6.53 -12.06 15.18
C ILE A 23 7.59 -10.99 14.87
N ASP A 24 7.90 -10.12 15.86
CA ASP A 24 8.88 -9.05 15.67
C ASP A 24 10.32 -9.55 15.53
N GLU A 25 10.68 -10.70 16.09
CA GLU A 25 12.02 -11.29 15.95
C GLU A 25 12.30 -11.76 14.53
N ASN A 26 11.25 -12.13 13.80
CA ASN A 26 11.33 -12.59 12.41
C ASN A 26 11.38 -11.44 11.40
N ILE A 27 11.31 -10.18 11.86
CA ILE A 27 11.37 -8.98 11.03
C ILE A 27 12.68 -8.25 11.31
N ALA A 28 13.53 -8.11 10.30
CA ALA A 28 14.82 -7.45 10.42
C ALA A 28 14.68 -6.01 10.99
N SER A 29 15.69 -5.54 11.73
CA SER A 29 15.64 -4.20 12.34
C SER A 29 15.66 -3.06 11.32
N ASN A 30 16.25 -3.31 10.13
CA ASN A 30 16.31 -2.36 9.02
C ASN A 30 15.17 -2.56 7.99
N ASP A 31 14.14 -3.35 8.32
CA ASP A 31 13.05 -3.62 7.40
C ASP A 31 12.17 -2.37 7.19
N PRO A 32 11.77 -2.04 5.94
CA PRO A 32 10.90 -0.90 5.65
C PRO A 32 9.59 -0.89 6.44
N VAL A 33 9.07 -2.07 6.85
CA VAL A 33 7.85 -2.15 7.67
C VAL A 33 7.99 -1.38 8.99
N ARG A 34 9.18 -1.37 9.58
CA ARG A 34 9.46 -0.66 10.86
C ARG A 34 9.51 0.85 10.67
N ILE A 35 10.00 1.30 9.51
CA ILE A 35 10.00 2.71 9.13
C ILE A 35 8.55 3.19 9.00
N VAL A 36 7.70 2.44 8.29
CA VAL A 36 6.27 2.76 8.17
C VAL A 36 5.60 2.82 9.54
N ASN A 37 5.85 1.83 10.40
CA ASN A 37 5.28 1.81 11.74
C ASN A 37 5.64 3.08 12.53
N THR A 38 6.92 3.43 12.53
CA THR A 38 7.45 4.59 13.27
C THR A 38 6.90 5.91 12.71
N VAL A 39 6.88 6.06 11.39
CA VAL A 39 6.35 7.29 10.75
C VAL A 39 4.88 7.45 11.08
N VAL A 40 4.06 6.40 10.93
CA VAL A 40 2.63 6.48 11.21
C VAL A 40 2.33 6.70 12.70
N ASP A 41 3.14 6.14 13.59
CA ASP A 41 2.96 6.35 15.03
C ASP A 41 3.21 7.79 15.47
N ASN A 42 4.13 8.49 14.80
CA ASN A 42 4.45 9.90 15.06
C ASN A 42 3.45 10.89 14.44
N LEU A 43 2.54 10.44 13.56
CA LEU A 43 1.54 11.32 12.98
C LEU A 43 0.47 11.71 13.99
N ASN A 44 0.14 13.00 14.01
CA ASN A 44 -1.05 13.47 14.69
C ASN A 44 -2.30 13.10 13.85
N LEU A 45 -3.11 12.18 14.37
CA LEU A 45 -4.34 11.71 13.74
C LEU A 45 -5.62 12.31 14.35
N ASP A 46 -5.55 13.46 15.02
CA ASP A 46 -6.75 14.08 15.61
C ASP A 46 -7.81 14.40 14.56
N ASN A 47 -7.41 14.66 13.30
CA ASN A 47 -8.35 14.82 12.19
C ASN A 47 -9.05 13.51 11.80
N PHE A 48 -8.41 12.35 11.98
CA PHE A 48 -9.05 11.05 11.70
C PHE A 48 -10.14 10.72 12.69
N LYS A 49 -9.99 11.11 13.97
CA LYS A 49 -11.02 10.87 14.99
C LYS A 49 -12.36 11.54 14.62
N LYS A 50 -12.31 12.70 13.97
CA LYS A 50 -13.50 13.43 13.48
C LYS A 50 -14.25 12.68 12.37
N LEU A 51 -13.59 11.75 11.67
CA LEU A 51 -14.18 10.94 10.60
C LEU A 51 -14.98 9.73 11.13
N TYR A 52 -14.91 9.43 12.43
CA TYR A 52 -15.63 8.32 13.03
C TYR A 52 -16.90 8.80 13.73
N LYS A 53 -18.00 8.05 13.54
CA LYS A 53 -19.24 8.24 14.29
C LYS A 53 -19.20 7.37 15.55
N ALA A 54 -19.82 7.85 16.62
CA ALA A 54 -19.89 7.12 17.89
C ALA A 54 -20.82 5.87 17.84
N THR A 55 -21.61 5.72 16.78
CA THR A 55 -22.63 4.67 16.65
C THR A 55 -22.21 3.57 15.66
N GLY A 56 -22.43 2.31 16.06
CA GLY A 56 -22.19 1.12 15.25
C GLY A 56 -21.11 0.20 15.82
N ARG A 57 -20.59 -0.72 14.99
CA ARG A 57 -19.50 -1.62 15.36
C ARG A 57 -18.23 -0.81 15.63
N CYS A 58 -17.47 -1.20 16.67
CA CYS A 58 -16.19 -0.59 16.99
C CYS A 58 -15.29 -0.59 15.74
N PRO A 59 -14.86 0.58 15.26
CA PRO A 59 -13.99 0.65 14.11
C PRO A 59 -12.58 0.17 14.47
N TYR A 60 -11.87 -0.38 13.50
CA TYR A 60 -10.43 -0.61 13.62
C TYR A 60 -9.69 0.72 13.83
N HIS A 61 -8.58 0.64 14.56
CA HIS A 61 -7.77 1.81 14.88
C HIS A 61 -7.23 2.48 13.60
N PRO A 62 -7.36 3.82 13.44
CA PRO A 62 -6.96 4.50 12.20
C PRO A 62 -5.46 4.39 11.91
N LYS A 63 -4.59 4.39 12.95
CA LYS A 63 -3.14 4.15 12.75
C LYS A 63 -2.88 2.79 12.11
N MET A 64 -3.60 1.75 12.55
CA MET A 64 -3.40 0.39 12.03
C MET A 64 -3.82 0.30 10.56
N MET A 65 -5.01 0.84 10.24
CA MET A 65 -5.48 0.91 8.85
C MET A 65 -4.52 1.70 7.95
N LEU A 66 -4.01 2.82 8.45
CA LEU A 66 -3.07 3.67 7.71
C LEU A 66 -1.73 2.96 7.47
N LYS A 67 -1.18 2.29 8.49
CA LYS A 67 0.05 1.46 8.37
C LYS A 67 -0.10 0.42 7.26
N VAL A 68 -1.18 -0.37 7.29
CA VAL A 68 -1.43 -1.43 6.30
C VAL A 68 -1.56 -0.87 4.88
N ILE A 69 -2.31 0.23 4.70
CA ILE A 69 -2.52 0.84 3.38
C ILE A 69 -1.23 1.42 2.83
N ILE A 70 -0.50 2.18 3.64
CA ILE A 70 0.76 2.80 3.23
C ILE A 70 1.78 1.74 2.85
N TYR A 71 1.96 0.72 3.70
CA TYR A 71 2.88 -0.38 3.40
C TYR A 71 2.47 -1.13 2.12
N SER A 72 1.16 -1.27 1.87
CA SER A 72 0.68 -1.84 0.61
C SER A 72 1.05 -0.99 -0.60
N TYR A 73 0.90 0.33 -0.50
CA TYR A 73 1.24 1.24 -1.60
C TYR A 73 2.73 1.28 -1.88
N MET A 74 3.57 1.25 -0.85
CA MET A 74 5.02 1.09 -1.00
C MET A 74 5.40 -0.19 -1.77
N ASN A 75 4.64 -1.27 -1.57
CA ASN A 75 4.82 -2.54 -2.27
C ASN A 75 4.01 -2.65 -3.57
N ASN A 76 3.50 -1.53 -4.11
CA ASN A 76 2.69 -1.49 -5.34
C ASN A 76 1.42 -2.37 -5.29
N ILE A 77 0.83 -2.55 -4.11
CA ILE A 77 -0.39 -3.33 -3.88
C ILE A 77 -1.55 -2.38 -3.60
N TYR A 78 -2.44 -2.23 -4.59
CA TYR A 78 -3.59 -1.32 -4.49
C TYR A 78 -4.94 -2.04 -4.35
N SER A 79 -4.97 -3.35 -4.60
CA SER A 79 -6.19 -4.16 -4.52
C SER A 79 -6.51 -4.50 -3.06
N CYS A 80 -7.66 -4.03 -2.56
CA CYS A 80 -8.10 -4.32 -1.19
C CYS A 80 -8.24 -5.82 -0.91
N ARG A 81 -8.62 -6.62 -1.92
CA ARG A 81 -8.69 -8.10 -1.79
C ARG A 81 -7.31 -8.72 -1.64
N LYS A 82 -6.31 -8.15 -2.32
CA LYS A 82 -4.91 -8.60 -2.16
C LYS A 82 -4.38 -8.23 -0.77
N ILE A 83 -4.71 -7.04 -0.27
CA ILE A 83 -4.37 -6.60 1.09
C ILE A 83 -5.02 -7.51 2.14
N GLU A 84 -6.31 -7.82 2.01
CA GLU A 84 -7.03 -8.77 2.86
C GLU A 84 -6.35 -10.15 2.92
N LYS A 85 -5.91 -10.67 1.77
CA LYS A 85 -5.15 -11.93 1.73
C LYS A 85 -3.78 -11.82 2.42
N LEU A 86 -3.07 -10.71 2.24
CA LEU A 86 -1.76 -10.48 2.86
C LEU A 86 -1.86 -10.36 4.38
N LEU A 87 -2.94 -9.78 4.89
CA LEU A 87 -3.22 -9.72 6.34
C LEU A 87 -3.30 -11.10 7.00
N LEU A 88 -3.51 -12.18 6.23
CA LEU A 88 -3.60 -13.55 6.75
C LEU A 88 -2.31 -14.36 6.57
N CYS A 89 -1.46 -14.00 5.60
CA CYS A 89 -0.35 -14.85 5.17
C CYS A 89 1.03 -14.17 5.30
N ASP A 90 1.08 -12.85 5.24
CA ASP A 90 2.34 -12.11 5.22
C ASP A 90 2.67 -11.57 6.62
N ILE A 91 3.87 -11.89 7.09
CA ILE A 91 4.32 -11.57 8.45
C ILE A 91 4.37 -10.06 8.71
N HIS A 92 4.71 -9.25 7.72
CA HIS A 92 4.78 -7.79 7.86
C HIS A 92 3.38 -7.20 8.07
N TYR A 93 2.40 -7.72 7.34
CA TYR A 93 1.01 -7.28 7.44
C TYR A 93 0.38 -7.70 8.76
N ILE A 94 0.61 -8.95 9.18
CA ILE A 94 0.18 -9.46 10.47
C ILE A 94 0.78 -8.62 11.61
N TRP A 95 2.06 -8.27 11.50
CA TRP A 95 2.73 -7.43 12.49
C TRP A 95 2.16 -6.01 12.54
N LEU A 96 1.98 -5.36 11.40
CA LEU A 96 1.40 -4.00 11.31
C LEU A 96 -0.05 -3.96 11.80
N SER A 97 -0.82 -5.02 11.58
CA SER A 97 -2.22 -5.11 12.00
C SER A 97 -2.39 -5.62 13.43
N ALA A 98 -1.31 -5.99 14.12
CA ALA A 98 -1.37 -6.69 15.40
C ALA A 98 -2.29 -7.93 15.34
N ASN A 99 -2.20 -8.67 14.23
CA ASN A 99 -3.01 -9.86 13.93
C ASN A 99 -4.53 -9.59 13.81
N GLU A 100 -4.91 -8.34 13.54
CA GLU A 100 -6.28 -8.02 13.12
C GLU A 100 -6.43 -8.21 11.61
N HIS A 101 -7.62 -8.64 11.18
CA HIS A 101 -7.89 -8.99 9.78
C HIS A 101 -9.12 -8.23 9.24
N PRO A 102 -8.98 -6.93 8.95
CA PRO A 102 -10.06 -6.19 8.30
C PRO A 102 -10.36 -6.74 6.90
N ASP A 103 -11.65 -6.87 6.60
CA ASP A 103 -12.10 -7.34 5.29
C ASP A 103 -11.85 -6.30 4.19
N PHE A 104 -11.86 -6.75 2.92
CA PHE A 104 -11.62 -5.86 1.79
C PHE A 104 -12.62 -4.68 1.76
N THR A 105 -13.84 -4.89 2.25
CA THR A 105 -14.90 -3.87 2.30
C THR A 105 -14.55 -2.79 3.32
N THR A 106 -14.08 -3.16 4.52
CA THR A 106 -13.66 -2.22 5.56
C THR A 106 -12.45 -1.42 5.11
N ILE A 107 -11.45 -2.08 4.51
CA ILE A 107 -10.27 -1.41 3.94
C ILE A 107 -10.71 -0.38 2.89
N ASN A 108 -11.60 -0.77 1.98
CA ASN A 108 -12.09 0.13 0.93
C ASN A 108 -12.89 1.32 1.49
N ARG A 109 -13.74 1.08 2.49
CA ARG A 109 -14.50 2.16 3.16
C ARG A 109 -13.58 3.14 3.88
N PHE A 110 -12.56 2.64 4.58
CA PHE A 110 -11.57 3.50 5.24
C PHE A 110 -10.80 4.32 4.21
N ARG A 111 -10.30 3.68 3.15
CA ARG A 111 -9.58 4.34 2.06
C ARG A 111 -10.39 5.46 1.41
N ASN A 112 -11.67 5.22 1.14
CA ASN A 112 -12.54 6.23 0.53
C ASN A 112 -12.83 7.41 1.47
N ARG A 113 -12.88 7.15 2.79
CA ARG A 113 -13.14 8.17 3.79
C ARG A 113 -11.93 9.05 4.07
N ALA A 114 -10.74 8.47 4.12
CA ALA A 114 -9.50 9.12 4.51
C ALA A 114 -8.57 9.38 3.31
N LYS A 115 -9.14 9.57 2.11
CA LYS A 115 -8.38 9.60 0.85
C LYS A 115 -7.35 10.73 0.84
N GLU A 116 -7.74 11.92 1.26
CA GLU A 116 -6.89 13.11 1.26
C GLU A 116 -5.75 12.98 2.28
N GLU A 117 -6.06 12.43 3.45
CA GLU A 117 -5.10 12.22 4.52
C GLU A 117 -4.11 11.10 4.16
N ILE A 118 -4.59 10.01 3.55
CA ILE A 118 -3.71 8.94 3.05
C ILE A 118 -2.74 9.50 2.01
N ASN A 119 -3.21 10.30 1.06
CA ASN A 119 -2.35 10.92 0.06
C ASN A 119 -1.29 11.82 0.72
N THR A 120 -1.72 12.68 1.64
CA THR A 120 -0.82 13.60 2.35
C THR A 120 0.29 12.85 3.09
N VAL A 121 -0.08 11.82 3.85
CA VAL A 121 0.87 11.03 4.62
C VAL A 121 1.78 10.22 3.71
N PHE A 122 1.23 9.64 2.64
CA PHE A 122 2.02 8.89 1.68
C PHE A 122 3.06 9.77 0.99
N THR A 123 2.68 10.99 0.57
CA THR A 123 3.62 11.96 0.00
C THR A 123 4.72 12.34 1.00
N GLN A 124 4.38 12.62 2.26
CA GLN A 124 5.37 12.91 3.30
C GLN A 124 6.34 11.75 3.52
N LEU A 125 5.82 10.52 3.54
CA LEU A 125 6.65 9.33 3.69
C LEU A 125 7.63 9.16 2.51
N VAL A 126 7.14 9.33 1.27
CA VAL A 126 7.99 9.24 0.07
C VAL A 126 9.09 10.31 0.11
N LEU A 127 8.77 11.53 0.53
CA LEU A 127 9.76 12.60 0.70
C LEU A 127 10.80 12.25 1.76
N VAL A 128 10.40 11.72 2.91
CA VAL A 128 11.33 11.28 3.97
C VAL A 128 12.21 10.12 3.51
N LEU A 129 11.66 9.17 2.76
CA LEU A 129 12.41 8.04 2.24
C LEU A 129 13.39 8.47 1.14
N ALA A 130 13.03 9.45 0.32
CA ALA A 130 13.91 10.03 -0.67
C ALA A 130 15.05 10.84 -0.03
N ASP A 131 14.75 11.68 0.96
CA ASP A 131 15.74 12.49 1.68
C ASP A 131 16.77 11.61 2.41
N LYS A 132 16.31 10.48 2.97
CA LYS A 132 17.19 9.49 3.61
C LYS A 132 17.92 8.57 2.62
N GLY A 133 17.73 8.75 1.30
CA GLY A 133 18.39 7.96 0.26
C GLY A 133 17.90 6.51 0.13
N PHE A 134 16.76 6.16 0.73
CA PHE A 134 16.17 4.82 0.57
C PHE A 134 15.47 4.64 -0.77
N ILE A 135 15.06 5.73 -1.43
CA ILE A 135 14.37 5.71 -2.73
C ILE A 135 14.99 6.81 -3.59
N SER A 136 15.39 6.49 -4.83
CA SER A 136 15.67 7.50 -5.85
C SER A 136 14.36 7.87 -6.55
N LEU A 137 14.03 9.16 -6.55
CA LEU A 137 12.90 9.73 -7.28
C LEU A 137 13.18 9.91 -8.78
N ASP A 138 14.38 9.54 -9.26
CA ASP A 138 14.83 9.79 -10.65
C ASP A 138 14.18 8.87 -11.69
N VAL A 139 13.31 7.94 -11.28
CA VAL A 139 12.74 6.93 -12.18
C VAL A 139 11.25 7.15 -12.39
N GLU A 140 10.90 8.12 -13.24
CA GLU A 140 9.60 8.14 -13.93
C GLU A 140 9.58 7.03 -15.00
N HIS A 141 9.26 5.80 -14.61
CA HIS A 141 8.77 4.81 -15.57
C HIS A 141 7.25 4.91 -15.65
N ILE A 142 6.75 5.74 -16.57
CA ILE A 142 5.34 5.72 -16.96
C ILE A 142 5.13 4.48 -17.85
N TYR A 143 5.02 3.30 -17.25
CA TYR A 143 4.56 2.12 -17.99
C TYR A 143 3.03 2.19 -18.06
N GLY A 144 2.52 2.70 -19.18
CA GLY A 144 1.08 2.73 -19.45
C GLY A 144 0.53 1.32 -19.62
N SER A 145 0.17 0.65 -18.52
CA SER A 145 -0.59 -0.59 -18.56
C SER A 145 -2.05 -0.27 -18.91
N LYS A 146 -2.44 -0.57 -20.15
CA LYS A 146 -3.85 -0.55 -20.56
C LYS A 146 -4.54 -1.77 -19.97
N ILE A 147 -5.43 -1.53 -19.00
CA ILE A 147 -6.32 -2.55 -18.45
C ILE A 147 -7.68 -2.36 -19.12
N GLU A 148 -8.15 -3.39 -19.84
CA GLU A 148 -9.52 -3.39 -20.35
C GLU A 148 -10.48 -3.58 -19.17
N PHE A 149 -11.13 -2.50 -18.76
CA PHE A 149 -12.27 -2.57 -17.87
C PHE A 149 -13.52 -2.85 -18.71
N ARG A 150 -14.39 -3.78 -18.30
CA ARG A 150 -15.74 -3.97 -18.87
C ARG A 150 -16.64 -2.76 -18.55
N ALA A 151 -16.27 -1.57 -19.00
CA ALA A 151 -17.05 -0.35 -18.94
C ALA A 151 -17.24 0.17 -20.37
N ASN A 152 -18.45 -0.03 -20.89
CA ASN A 152 -18.99 0.45 -22.17
C ASN A 152 -18.18 0.09 -23.45
N LYS A 153 -18.88 -0.39 -24.48
CA LYS A 153 -18.33 -0.80 -25.78
C LYS A 153 -17.63 0.35 -26.54
N TYR A 154 -17.76 1.59 -26.08
CA TYR A 154 -17.32 2.81 -26.77
C TYR A 154 -16.20 3.59 -26.06
N THR A 155 -15.47 2.99 -25.12
CA THR A 155 -14.37 3.69 -24.39
C THR A 155 -13.04 3.67 -25.16
N PHE A 156 -13.10 3.75 -26.48
CA PHE A 156 -11.92 3.84 -27.34
C PHE A 156 -11.82 5.24 -27.94
N VAL A 157 -10.85 6.03 -27.48
CA VAL A 157 -10.55 7.33 -28.08
C VAL A 157 -9.38 7.14 -29.06
N TRP A 158 -9.66 7.33 -30.34
CA TRP A 158 -8.67 7.23 -31.42
C TRP A 158 -7.58 8.30 -31.27
N ARG A 159 -6.34 7.97 -31.63
CA ARG A 159 -5.18 8.90 -31.61
C ARG A 159 -5.52 10.26 -32.27
N LYS A 160 -6.21 10.21 -33.40
CA LYS A 160 -6.67 11.39 -34.15
C LYS A 160 -7.58 12.32 -33.35
N THR A 161 -8.42 11.77 -32.46
CA THR A 161 -9.29 12.55 -31.58
C THR A 161 -8.50 13.20 -30.44
N VAL A 162 -7.51 12.50 -29.89
CA VAL A 162 -6.60 13.05 -28.87
C VAL A 162 -5.76 14.20 -29.44
N GLU A 163 -5.21 14.03 -30.64
CA GLU A 163 -4.45 15.07 -31.34
C GLU A 163 -5.31 16.31 -31.64
N LYS A 164 -6.54 16.11 -32.12
CA LYS A 164 -7.49 17.20 -32.37
C LYS A 164 -7.90 17.95 -31.10
N ASN A 165 -8.03 17.25 -29.97
CA ASN A 165 -8.36 17.90 -28.69
C ASN A 165 -7.14 18.59 -28.09
N ARG A 166 -5.93 18.07 -28.32
CA ARG A 166 -4.67 18.69 -27.90
C ARG A 166 -4.44 20.03 -28.58
N THR A 167 -4.67 20.13 -29.89
CA THR A 167 -4.53 21.41 -30.61
C THR A 167 -5.51 22.46 -30.07
N LYS A 168 -6.79 22.08 -29.88
CA LYS A 168 -7.80 22.96 -29.26
C LYS A 168 -7.45 23.41 -27.84
N LEU A 169 -6.80 22.55 -27.06
CA LEU A 169 -6.37 22.90 -25.71
C LEU A 169 -5.24 23.94 -25.75
N MET A 170 -4.28 23.78 -26.65
CA MET A 170 -3.18 24.73 -26.85
C MET A 170 -3.70 26.09 -27.34
N ASP A 171 -4.69 26.10 -28.25
CA ASP A 171 -5.31 27.34 -28.70
C ASP A 171 -6.00 28.10 -27.56
N LYS A 172 -6.69 27.38 -26.66
CA LYS A 172 -7.33 27.98 -25.47
C LYS A 172 -6.32 28.52 -24.46
N ILE A 173 -5.22 27.81 -24.25
CA ILE A 173 -4.13 28.26 -23.35
C ILE A 173 -3.51 29.54 -23.90
N ARG A 174 -3.33 29.65 -25.22
CA ARG A 174 -2.82 30.85 -25.87
C ARG A 174 -3.74 32.06 -25.67
N ILE A 175 -5.06 31.88 -25.82
CA ILE A 175 -6.06 32.93 -25.60
C ILE A 175 -6.11 33.40 -24.13
N LEU A 176 -5.78 32.53 -23.18
CA LEU A 176 -5.75 32.86 -21.74
C LEU A 176 -4.46 33.56 -21.29
N LEU A 177 -3.42 33.55 -22.13
CA LEU A 177 -2.10 34.14 -21.85
C LEU A 177 -1.84 35.42 -22.66
N GLU A 178 -2.79 35.83 -23.51
CA GLU A 178 -2.92 37.18 -24.09
C GLU A 178 -3.86 38.02 -23.23
#